data_AF-A0A0B1SCS2-F1
#
_entry.id   AF-A0A0B1SCS2-F1
#
_cell.length_a   1.000
_cell.length_b   1.000
_cell.length_c   1.000
_cell.angle_alpha   90.00
_cell.angle_beta   90.00
_cell.angle_gamma   90.00
#
_symmetry.space_group_name_H-M   'P 1'
#
loop_
_entity.id
_entity.type
_entity.pdbx_description
1 polymer ?
#
loop_
_entity_poly.entity_id
_entity_poly.type
_entity_poly.pdbx_seq_one_letter_code
_entity_poly.pdbx_strand_id
1 'polypeptide(L)'
;MCFCDLESLLEIVDISRHPITPPVSPGGPPLKRRRLPSPVLSACRNVIEQMPRQLFSEKTWNIQEIKAVQVHHTRMANGFVFGVGGKRVVFSGDTKPCDLLVEEGQDADLLVHEATFEDGHEADALKKKHSTMGQAVEIGRKMKAHHVILTHFSARYPKVPELPAYLEKCGNVGVAMDNLSVRFDQLSLVPKLIPIFREVYQEELFEIELRKESRNLKQKEERENKQKMELKSRENTVSN
;
A
#
# COMPACT_ATOMS: atom_id res chain seq x y z
N MET A 1 -5.45 12.82 0.54
CA MET A 1 -5.28 14.29 0.52
C MET A 1 -6.47 14.88 -0.21
N CYS A 2 -7.49 15.33 0.52
CA CYS A 2 -8.58 16.10 -0.07
C CYS A 2 -8.15 17.56 -0.08
N PHE A 3 -7.86 18.10 -1.27
CA PHE A 3 -7.77 19.54 -1.47
C PHE A 3 -9.19 20.06 -1.55
N CYS A 4 -9.66 20.72 -0.50
CA CYS A 4 -10.88 21.52 -0.58
C CYS A 4 -10.56 22.73 -1.49
N ASP A 5 -11.47 23.03 -2.42
CA ASP A 5 -11.45 24.18 -3.34
C ASP A 5 -10.81 23.97 -4.74
N LEU A 6 -11.14 22.87 -5.42
CA LEU A 6 -10.78 22.63 -6.84
C LEU A 6 -11.80 23.13 -7.86
N GLU A 7 -12.96 23.66 -7.44
CA GLU A 7 -14.05 24.03 -8.37
C GLU A 7 -13.72 25.21 -9.29
N SER A 8 -12.70 26.01 -8.96
CA SER A 8 -12.27 27.16 -9.78
C SER A 8 -11.08 26.87 -10.71
N LEU A 9 -10.48 25.68 -10.63
CA LEU A 9 -9.22 25.35 -11.33
C LEU A 9 -9.30 24.18 -12.32
N LEU A 10 -10.48 23.59 -12.50
CA LEU A 10 -10.71 22.55 -13.50
C LEU A 10 -11.52 23.13 -14.67
N GLU A 11 -10.85 23.41 -15.79
CA GLU A 11 -11.51 23.13 -17.07
C GLU A 11 -11.82 21.64 -17.06
N ILE A 12 -13.08 21.28 -16.83
CA ILE A 12 -13.55 19.91 -16.91
C ILE A 12 -13.42 19.49 -18.38
N VAL A 13 -12.29 18.87 -18.71
CA VAL A 13 -12.12 18.15 -19.98
C VAL A 13 -12.93 16.87 -19.84
N ASP A 14 -14.12 16.86 -20.46
CA ASP A 14 -14.99 15.69 -20.56
C ASP A 14 -14.33 14.61 -21.45
N ILE A 15 -13.50 13.78 -20.82
CA ILE A 15 -12.84 12.64 -21.46
C ILE A 15 -13.81 11.53 -21.87
N SER A 16 -15.09 11.58 -21.49
CA SER A 16 -16.09 10.59 -21.94
C SER A 16 -16.38 10.70 -23.45
N ARG A 17 -16.02 11.84 -24.07
CA ARG A 17 -16.14 12.09 -25.51
C ARG A 17 -14.91 11.70 -26.33
N HIS A 18 -13.87 11.17 -25.68
CA HIS A 18 -12.65 10.74 -26.37
C HIS A 18 -12.45 9.23 -26.18
N PRO A 19 -12.57 8.41 -27.24
CA PRO A 19 -12.39 6.97 -27.11
C PRO A 19 -10.97 6.66 -26.63
N ILE A 20 -10.84 6.17 -25.39
CA ILE A 20 -9.57 5.78 -24.74
C ILE A 20 -9.05 4.43 -25.29
N THR A 21 -9.83 3.74 -26.11
CA THR A 21 -9.42 2.51 -26.79
C THR A 21 -9.02 2.79 -28.24
N PRO A 22 -7.77 2.50 -28.65
CA PRO A 22 -7.45 2.43 -30.07
C PRO A 22 -8.37 1.40 -30.75
N PRO A 23 -8.77 1.61 -32.02
CA PRO A 23 -9.64 0.68 -32.72
C PRO A 23 -9.06 -0.74 -32.67
N VAL A 24 -9.93 -1.69 -32.31
CA VAL A 24 -9.61 -3.11 -32.25
C VAL A 24 -9.04 -3.52 -33.61
N SER A 25 -7.80 -4.00 -33.65
CA SER A 25 -7.23 -4.55 -34.87
C SER A 25 -8.10 -5.75 -35.30
N PRO A 26 -8.55 -5.81 -36.57
CA PRO A 26 -9.44 -6.87 -37.02
C PRO A 26 -8.72 -8.22 -36.98
N GLY A 27 -9.20 -9.13 -36.12
CA GLY A 27 -9.16 -10.57 -36.35
C GLY A 27 -7.83 -11.32 -36.23
N GLY A 28 -7.00 -11.06 -35.21
CA GLY A 28 -5.84 -11.91 -34.93
C GLY A 28 -5.55 -12.10 -33.43
N PRO A 29 -4.96 -13.23 -32.99
CA PRO A 29 -4.54 -13.41 -31.60
C PRO A 29 -3.54 -12.31 -31.20
N PRO A 30 -3.58 -11.82 -29.96
CA PRO A 30 -2.73 -10.71 -29.53
C PRO A 30 -1.25 -11.07 -29.72
N LEU A 31 -0.60 -10.41 -30.67
CA LEU A 31 0.85 -10.48 -30.86
C LEU A 31 1.51 -10.10 -29.53
N LYS A 32 2.42 -10.95 -29.02
CA LYS A 32 3.25 -10.66 -27.85
C LYS A 32 3.96 -9.32 -28.10
N ARG A 33 3.47 -8.23 -27.50
CA ARG A 33 4.13 -6.91 -27.58
C ARG A 33 5.57 -7.08 -27.11
N ARG A 34 6.52 -6.78 -27.99
CA ARG A 34 7.95 -6.77 -27.70
C ARG A 34 8.17 -5.78 -26.56
N ARG A 35 8.56 -6.27 -25.38
CA ARG A 35 8.86 -5.41 -24.22
C ARG A 35 10.04 -4.53 -24.59
N LEU A 36 9.80 -3.22 -24.75
CA LEU A 36 10.88 -2.25 -24.83
C LEU A 36 11.69 -2.32 -23.53
N PRO A 37 13.03 -2.29 -23.59
CA PRO A 37 13.84 -2.17 -22.38
C PRO A 37 13.41 -0.91 -21.63
N SER A 38 13.16 -1.05 -20.33
CA SER A 38 12.85 0.12 -19.52
C SER A 38 14.10 0.99 -19.44
N PRO A 39 13.99 2.33 -19.49
CA PRO A 39 15.12 3.19 -19.18
C PRO A 39 15.67 2.78 -17.81
N VAL A 40 17.00 2.65 -17.72
CA VAL A 40 17.70 2.38 -16.45
C VAL A 40 17.68 3.69 -15.67
N LEU A 41 16.68 3.85 -14.81
CA LEU A 41 16.56 4.99 -13.90
C LEU A 41 17.32 4.68 -12.61
N SER A 42 17.88 5.71 -11.98
CA SER A 42 18.41 5.60 -10.61
C SER A 42 17.31 5.09 -9.67
N ALA A 43 17.70 4.25 -8.72
CA ALA A 43 16.79 3.69 -7.70
C ALA A 43 16.17 4.78 -6.81
N CYS A 44 16.89 5.89 -6.59
CA CYS A 44 16.35 7.10 -5.98
C CYS A 44 16.60 8.28 -6.91
N ARG A 45 15.56 9.06 -7.18
CA ARG A 45 15.60 10.22 -8.09
C ARG A 45 15.23 11.49 -7.34
N ASN A 46 16.12 12.48 -7.39
CA ASN A 46 15.77 13.84 -7.00
C ASN A 46 14.85 14.45 -8.07
N VAL A 47 13.57 14.62 -7.72
CA VAL A 47 12.55 15.10 -8.65
C VAL A 47 12.70 16.61 -8.88
N ILE A 48 13.21 17.35 -7.90
CA ILE A 48 13.45 18.80 -8.02
C ILE A 48 14.39 19.11 -9.18
N GLU A 49 15.44 18.31 -9.36
CA GLU A 49 16.42 18.45 -10.45
C GLU A 49 15.83 18.10 -11.82
N GLN A 50 14.76 17.31 -11.86
CA GLN A 50 14.13 16.82 -13.10
C GLN A 50 12.93 17.69 -13.52
N MET A 51 12.37 18.49 -12.62
CA MET A 51 11.18 19.29 -12.91
C MET A 51 11.54 20.54 -13.75
N PRO A 52 10.77 20.84 -14.81
CA PRO A 52 10.90 22.10 -15.53
C PRO A 52 10.68 23.28 -14.57
N ARG A 53 11.63 24.21 -14.52
CA ARG A 53 11.60 25.39 -13.62
C ARG A 53 10.38 26.30 -13.86
N GLN A 54 9.75 26.20 -15.02
CA GLN A 54 8.52 26.93 -15.36
C GLN A 54 7.28 26.40 -14.63
N LEU A 55 7.31 25.15 -14.16
CA LEU A 55 6.18 24.47 -13.53
C LEU A 55 6.30 24.42 -11.99
N PHE A 56 7.43 24.87 -11.43
CA PHE A 56 7.75 24.63 -10.03
C PHE A 56 8.68 25.71 -9.45
N SER A 57 8.38 26.14 -8.21
CA SER A 57 9.24 27.05 -7.45
C SER A 57 9.41 26.55 -6.01
N GLU A 58 10.61 26.07 -5.69
CA GLU A 58 11.00 25.56 -4.36
C GLU A 58 10.73 26.58 -3.26
N LYS A 59 11.10 27.84 -3.52
CA LYS A 59 11.05 28.91 -2.52
C LYS A 59 9.62 29.31 -2.18
N THR A 60 8.77 29.48 -3.19
CA THR A 60 7.37 29.91 -2.96
C THR A 60 6.52 28.78 -2.40
N TRP A 61 6.84 27.53 -2.73
CA TRP A 61 6.11 26.35 -2.25
C TRP A 61 6.72 25.75 -0.98
N ASN A 62 7.82 26.34 -0.47
CA ASN A 62 8.53 25.91 0.72
C ASN A 62 8.93 24.43 0.67
N ILE A 63 9.50 24.00 -0.45
CA ILE A 63 9.94 22.61 -0.68
C ILE A 63 11.41 22.45 -0.35
N GLN A 64 11.73 21.48 0.49
CA GLN A 64 13.09 21.08 0.88
C GLN A 64 13.58 19.86 0.10
N GLU A 65 12.71 18.90 -0.19
CA GLU A 65 13.05 17.72 -0.98
C GLU A 65 11.83 17.12 -1.68
N ILE A 66 12.05 16.54 -2.86
CA ILE A 66 11.11 15.62 -3.49
C ILE A 66 11.92 14.47 -4.08
N LYS A 67 11.69 13.25 -3.58
CA LYS A 67 12.34 12.05 -4.08
C LYS A 67 11.31 11.07 -4.63
N ALA A 68 11.61 10.48 -5.78
CA ALA A 68 10.92 9.30 -6.29
C ALA A 68 11.82 8.08 -6.05
N VAL A 69 11.40 7.21 -5.15
CA VAL A 69 12.15 6.03 -4.72
C VAL A 69 11.56 4.80 -5.40
N GLN A 70 12.37 4.03 -6.10
CA GLN A 70 11.92 2.82 -6.76
C GLN A 70 11.53 1.77 -5.73
N VAL A 71 10.28 1.30 -5.81
CA VAL A 71 9.73 0.30 -4.89
C VAL A 71 9.42 -1.02 -5.58
N HIS A 72 9.12 -2.04 -4.80
CA HIS A 72 9.00 -3.41 -5.29
C HIS A 72 7.56 -3.76 -5.62
N HIS A 73 7.10 -3.35 -6.80
CA HIS A 73 5.76 -3.68 -7.29
C HIS A 73 5.75 -3.94 -8.82
N THR A 74 5.13 -3.06 -9.60
CA THR A 74 5.12 -3.13 -11.06
C THR A 74 6.25 -2.30 -11.65
N ARG A 75 6.37 -2.29 -12.97
CA ARG A 75 7.43 -1.59 -13.69
C ARG A 75 7.32 -0.09 -13.41
N MET A 76 8.43 0.52 -12.94
CA MET A 76 8.50 1.95 -12.60
C MET A 76 7.59 2.38 -11.44
N ALA A 77 7.19 1.45 -10.56
CA ALA A 77 6.52 1.80 -9.31
C ALA A 77 7.46 2.63 -8.42
N ASN A 78 6.95 3.72 -7.84
CA ASN A 78 7.71 4.57 -6.93
C ASN A 78 6.93 4.80 -5.64
N GLY A 79 7.65 4.81 -4.53
CA GLY A 79 7.29 5.58 -3.36
C GLY A 79 7.82 7.01 -3.50
N PHE A 80 7.32 7.91 -2.67
CA PHE A 80 7.69 9.32 -2.70
C PHE A 80 8.07 9.81 -1.32
N VAL A 81 9.09 10.66 -1.28
CA VAL A 81 9.47 11.41 -0.07
C VAL A 81 9.33 12.89 -0.40
N PHE A 82 8.58 13.61 0.44
CA PHE A 82 8.36 15.04 0.32
C PHE A 82 8.83 15.72 1.61
N GLY A 83 9.73 16.68 1.47
CA GLY A 83 10.01 17.68 2.50
C GLY A 83 9.36 18.98 2.08
N VAL A 84 8.27 19.36 2.73
CA VAL A 84 7.53 20.59 2.42
C VAL A 84 7.08 21.23 3.73
N GLY A 85 7.26 22.55 3.86
CA GLY A 85 6.82 23.25 5.06
C GLY A 85 7.61 22.89 6.32
N GLY A 86 8.82 22.36 6.18
CA GLY A 86 9.58 21.79 7.30
C GLY A 86 9.01 20.47 7.84
N LYS A 87 8.11 19.84 7.08
CA LYS A 87 7.54 18.52 7.37
C LYS A 87 7.96 17.50 6.34
N ARG A 88 8.24 16.28 6.80
CA ARG A 88 8.66 15.16 5.99
C ARG A 88 7.56 14.12 5.88
N VAL A 89 7.05 13.92 4.67
CA VAL A 89 5.95 12.99 4.36
C VAL A 89 6.42 11.94 3.38
N VAL A 90 6.18 10.67 3.70
CA VAL A 90 6.54 9.53 2.86
C VAL A 90 5.26 8.83 2.39
N PHE A 91 5.17 8.55 1.11
CA PHE A 91 4.14 7.69 0.51
C PHE A 91 4.81 6.43 -0.01
N SER A 92 4.34 5.26 0.39
CA SER A 92 4.94 4.01 -0.10
C SER A 92 4.67 3.74 -1.58
N GLY A 93 3.53 4.22 -2.10
CA GLY A 93 2.90 3.60 -3.27
C GLY A 93 2.53 2.15 -2.98
N ASP A 94 2.24 1.38 -4.01
CA ASP A 94 2.07 -0.08 -3.86
C ASP A 94 3.43 -0.74 -3.83
N THR A 95 3.70 -1.56 -2.82
CA THR A 95 4.99 -2.24 -2.65
C THR A 95 4.93 -3.36 -1.61
N LYS A 96 5.71 -4.43 -1.84
CA LYS A 96 6.19 -5.29 -0.75
C LYS A 96 7.18 -4.51 0.14
N PRO A 97 7.57 -5.01 1.33
CA PRO A 97 8.61 -4.38 2.14
C PRO A 97 9.86 -4.00 1.32
N CYS A 98 10.29 -2.74 1.49
CA CYS A 98 11.34 -2.10 0.71
C CYS A 98 12.27 -1.30 1.63
N ASP A 99 13.49 -1.82 1.84
CA ASP A 99 14.47 -1.19 2.72
C ASP A 99 15.00 0.14 2.15
N LEU A 100 15.06 0.29 0.82
CA LEU A 100 15.43 1.56 0.19
C LEU A 100 14.44 2.69 0.55
N LEU A 101 13.14 2.39 0.64
CA LEU A 101 12.15 3.38 1.06
C LEU A 101 12.36 3.76 2.54
N VAL A 102 12.73 2.81 3.38
CA VAL A 102 13.09 3.07 4.79
C VAL A 102 14.28 4.01 4.87
N GLU A 103 15.36 3.71 4.15
CA GLU A 103 16.60 4.51 4.11
C GLU A 103 16.32 5.93 3.63
N GLU A 104 15.60 6.07 2.51
CA GLU A 104 15.29 7.38 1.95
C GLU A 104 14.25 8.15 2.77
N GLY A 105 13.37 7.46 3.50
CA GLY A 105 12.27 8.02 4.29
C GLY A 105 12.55 8.18 5.79
N GLN A 106 13.77 7.91 6.24
CA GLN A 106 14.17 7.93 7.66
C GLN A 106 13.69 9.17 8.44
N ASP A 107 13.17 8.98 9.64
CA ASP A 107 12.69 10.04 10.55
C ASP A 107 11.56 10.91 9.94
N ALA A 108 10.72 10.32 9.08
CA ALA A 108 9.55 11.00 8.53
C ALA A 108 8.57 11.46 9.64
N ASP A 109 8.01 12.66 9.51
CA ASP A 109 6.90 13.08 10.38
C ASP A 109 5.65 12.23 10.13
N LEU A 110 5.40 11.85 8.87
CA LEU A 110 4.27 11.04 8.47
C LEU A 110 4.66 10.03 7.39
N LEU A 111 4.39 8.76 7.63
CA LEU A 111 4.39 7.69 6.63
C LEU A 111 2.95 7.30 6.29
N VAL A 112 2.59 7.38 5.01
CA VAL A 112 1.37 6.79 4.45
C VAL A 112 1.77 5.52 3.71
N HIS A 113 1.39 4.36 4.23
CA HIS A 113 1.83 3.07 3.72
C HIS A 113 0.66 2.19 3.29
N GLU A 114 0.81 1.51 2.15
CA GLU A 114 -0.13 0.48 1.71
C GLU A 114 -0.14 -0.72 2.67
N ALA A 115 -1.32 -1.29 2.90
CA ALA A 115 -1.50 -2.45 3.75
C ALA A 115 -2.55 -3.37 3.13
N THR A 116 -2.29 -3.77 1.90
CA THR A 116 -3.27 -4.46 1.06
C THR A 116 -3.71 -5.80 1.64
N PHE A 117 -2.79 -6.53 2.29
CA PHE A 117 -3.05 -7.86 2.84
C PHE A 117 -3.20 -7.85 4.36
N GLU A 118 -4.04 -8.76 4.85
CA GLU A 118 -4.10 -9.13 6.27
C GLU A 118 -2.82 -9.89 6.66
N ASP A 119 -2.52 -9.90 7.95
CA ASP A 119 -1.45 -10.74 8.49
C ASP A 119 -1.80 -12.23 8.36
N GLY A 120 -0.79 -13.06 8.10
CA GLY A 120 -0.94 -14.47 7.73
C GLY A 120 -1.08 -14.71 6.21
N HIS A 121 -1.17 -13.65 5.40
CA HIS A 121 -1.18 -13.71 3.94
C HIS A 121 0.13 -13.22 3.30
N GLU A 122 1.27 -13.36 3.99
CA GLU A 122 2.58 -12.85 3.54
C GLU A 122 3.01 -13.47 2.20
N ALA A 123 2.70 -14.75 1.97
CA ALA A 123 3.01 -15.42 0.71
C ALA A 123 2.22 -14.82 -0.48
N ASP A 124 0.95 -14.48 -0.27
CA ASP A 124 0.11 -13.82 -1.28
C ASP A 124 0.57 -12.38 -1.51
N ALA A 125 0.87 -11.67 -0.42
CA ALA A 125 1.41 -10.31 -0.45
C ALA A 125 2.72 -10.26 -1.24
N LEU A 126 3.65 -11.19 -0.97
CA LEU A 126 4.90 -11.32 -1.72
C LEU A 126 4.68 -11.59 -3.21
N LYS A 127 3.80 -12.55 -3.53
CA LYS A 127 3.50 -12.94 -4.91
C LYS A 127 2.87 -11.80 -5.72
N LYS A 128 1.97 -11.03 -5.09
CA LYS A 128 1.29 -9.88 -5.70
C LYS A 128 2.04 -8.57 -5.51
N LYS A 129 3.17 -8.61 -4.79
CA LYS A 129 4.08 -7.50 -4.53
C LYS A 129 3.42 -6.33 -3.78
N HIS A 130 2.74 -6.68 -2.71
CA HIS A 130 2.13 -5.77 -1.75
C HIS A 130 2.63 -6.09 -0.34
N SER A 131 2.21 -5.29 0.64
CA SER A 131 2.53 -5.49 2.05
C SER A 131 1.33 -6.02 2.84
N THR A 132 1.60 -6.77 3.90
CA THR A 132 0.61 -6.98 4.96
C THR A 132 0.55 -5.77 5.89
N MET A 133 -0.50 -5.68 6.72
CA MET A 133 -0.58 -4.67 7.78
C MET A 133 0.63 -4.69 8.72
N GLY A 134 1.00 -5.85 9.25
CA GLY A 134 2.15 -6.01 10.14
C GLY A 134 3.47 -5.63 9.45
N GLN A 135 3.62 -5.95 8.17
CA GLN A 135 4.77 -5.54 7.36
C GLN A 135 4.85 -4.02 7.18
N ALA A 136 3.73 -3.35 6.91
CA ALA A 136 3.65 -1.90 6.77
C ALA A 136 3.99 -1.18 8.11
N VAL A 137 3.49 -1.71 9.23
CA VAL A 137 3.84 -1.21 10.58
C VAL A 137 5.33 -1.36 10.85
N GLU A 138 5.92 -2.51 10.50
CA GLU A 138 7.34 -2.77 10.68
C GLU A 138 8.21 -1.83 9.81
N ILE A 139 7.78 -1.50 8.59
CA ILE A 139 8.44 -0.49 7.76
C ILE A 139 8.42 0.87 8.44
N GLY A 140 7.27 1.30 8.98
CA GLY A 140 7.16 2.54 9.73
C GLY A 140 8.07 2.58 10.97
N ARG A 141 8.17 1.46 11.68
CA ARG A 141 9.07 1.32 12.84
C ARG A 141 10.54 1.43 12.44
N LYS A 142 10.97 0.72 11.39
CA LYS A 142 12.35 0.79 10.88
C LYS A 142 12.71 2.20 10.39
N MET A 143 11.76 2.85 9.71
CA MET A 143 11.88 4.23 9.24
C MET A 143 11.91 5.25 10.39
N LYS A 144 11.57 4.84 11.62
CA LYS A 144 11.33 5.74 12.77
C LYS A 144 10.33 6.85 12.43
N ALA A 145 9.31 6.51 11.64
CA ALA A 145 8.26 7.45 11.29
C ALA A 145 7.51 7.89 12.57
N HIS A 146 7.31 9.19 12.74
CA HIS A 146 6.63 9.74 13.92
C HIS A 146 5.17 9.33 13.93
N HIS A 147 4.50 9.37 12.77
CA HIS A 147 3.14 8.89 12.57
C HIS A 147 3.08 7.95 11.36
N VAL A 148 2.26 6.90 11.45
CA VAL A 148 2.01 5.96 10.36
C VAL A 148 0.52 5.90 10.09
N ILE A 149 0.10 6.08 8.85
CA ILE A 149 -1.27 5.88 8.40
C ILE A 149 -1.28 4.74 7.39
N LEU A 150 -1.99 3.66 7.74
CA LEU A 150 -2.21 2.52 6.85
C LEU A 150 -3.37 2.82 5.89
N THR A 151 -3.21 2.47 4.62
CA THR A 151 -4.24 2.66 3.58
C THR A 151 -4.14 1.58 2.50
N HIS A 152 -4.90 1.74 1.40
CA HIS A 152 -4.92 0.83 0.26
C HIS A 152 -5.26 -0.62 0.68
N PHE A 153 -6.33 -0.76 1.46
CA PHE A 153 -6.79 -2.06 1.94
C PHE A 153 -7.42 -2.88 0.82
N SER A 154 -7.42 -4.21 0.97
CA SER A 154 -8.09 -5.09 0.02
C SER A 154 -9.57 -4.72 -0.15
N ALA A 155 -10.02 -4.57 -1.40
CA ALA A 155 -11.43 -4.37 -1.74
C ALA A 155 -12.36 -5.51 -1.28
N ARG A 156 -11.81 -6.62 -0.74
CA ARG A 156 -12.59 -7.68 -0.08
C ARG A 156 -13.37 -7.17 1.13
N TYR A 157 -12.90 -6.10 1.78
CA TYR A 157 -13.52 -5.51 2.96
C TYR A 157 -13.78 -4.02 2.73
N PRO A 158 -14.86 -3.68 2.00
CA PRO A 158 -15.08 -2.31 1.53
C PRO A 158 -15.48 -1.35 2.67
N LYS A 159 -15.95 -1.86 3.81
CA LYS A 159 -16.44 -1.03 4.93
C LYS A 159 -15.35 -0.69 5.93
N VAL A 160 -14.61 -1.71 6.39
CA VAL A 160 -13.56 -1.58 7.40
C VAL A 160 -12.50 -2.64 7.12
N PRO A 161 -11.20 -2.33 7.21
CA PRO A 161 -10.19 -3.37 7.16
C PRO A 161 -10.19 -4.19 8.45
N GLU A 162 -9.40 -5.27 8.48
CA GLU A 162 -9.11 -5.93 9.76
C GLU A 162 -8.48 -4.90 10.72
N LEU A 163 -8.87 -4.94 12.00
CA LEU A 163 -8.29 -4.09 13.05
C LEU A 163 -7.61 -4.96 14.13
N PRO A 164 -6.41 -5.51 13.86
CA PRO A 164 -5.70 -6.31 14.85
C PRO A 164 -5.45 -5.54 16.15
N ALA A 165 -5.58 -6.22 17.29
CA ALA A 165 -5.44 -5.60 18.61
C ALA A 165 -4.05 -4.99 18.87
N TYR A 166 -3.02 -5.38 18.10
CA TYR A 166 -1.69 -4.81 18.26
C TYR A 166 -1.59 -3.37 17.75
N LEU A 167 -2.46 -2.93 16.83
CA LEU A 167 -2.42 -1.56 16.29
C LEU A 167 -2.61 -0.50 17.38
N GLU A 168 -3.49 -0.77 18.34
CA GLU A 168 -3.74 0.10 19.50
C GLU A 168 -2.50 0.21 20.41
N LYS A 169 -1.66 -0.83 20.44
CA LYS A 169 -0.42 -0.85 21.23
C LYS A 169 0.74 -0.12 20.56
N CYS A 170 0.67 0.12 19.24
CA CYS A 170 1.72 0.83 18.52
C CYS A 170 1.79 2.33 18.90
N GLY A 171 0.67 2.93 19.30
CA GLY A 171 0.59 4.31 19.79
C GLY A 171 0.71 5.40 18.70
N ASN A 172 1.36 5.13 17.57
CA ASN A 172 1.54 6.08 16.47
C ASN A 172 1.02 5.58 15.11
N VAL A 173 0.39 4.40 15.07
CA VAL A 173 -0.18 3.81 13.85
C VAL A 173 -1.69 4.04 13.84
N GLY A 174 -2.17 4.62 12.75
CA GLY A 174 -3.59 4.83 12.47
C GLY A 174 -4.02 4.12 11.19
N VAL A 175 -5.34 4.01 11.01
CA VAL A 175 -5.98 3.41 9.84
C VAL A 175 -6.73 4.51 9.09
N ALA A 176 -6.48 4.63 7.79
CA ALA A 176 -7.25 5.54 6.94
C ALA A 176 -8.66 4.98 6.70
N MET A 177 -9.64 5.87 6.68
CA MET A 177 -10.96 5.59 6.12
C MET A 177 -11.25 6.57 4.98
N ASP A 178 -12.20 6.21 4.13
CA ASP A 178 -12.65 7.11 3.07
C ASP A 178 -13.08 8.44 3.69
N ASN A 179 -12.68 9.54 3.04
CA ASN A 179 -12.90 10.92 3.49
C ASN A 179 -12.20 11.33 4.80
N LEU A 180 -11.27 10.52 5.33
CA LEU A 180 -10.44 10.94 6.45
C LEU A 180 -9.63 12.19 6.08
N SER A 181 -9.87 13.28 6.81
CA SER A 181 -9.09 14.52 6.72
C SER A 181 -8.59 14.89 8.11
N VAL A 182 -7.27 15.03 8.23
CA VAL A 182 -6.61 15.29 9.51
C VAL A 182 -5.56 16.35 9.29
N ARG A 183 -5.53 17.35 10.16
CA ARG A 183 -4.50 18.37 10.14
C ARG A 183 -3.18 17.79 10.64
N PHE A 184 -2.08 18.31 10.12
CA PHE A 184 -0.75 17.79 10.44
C PHE A 184 -0.39 17.88 11.93
N ASP A 185 -0.86 18.92 12.63
CA ASP A 185 -0.69 19.11 14.07
C ASP A 185 -1.60 18.20 14.93
N GLN A 186 -2.50 17.44 14.30
CA GLN A 186 -3.47 16.56 14.97
C GLN A 186 -3.27 15.08 14.62
N LEU A 187 -2.16 14.69 13.98
CA LEU A 187 -1.89 13.31 13.58
C LEU A 187 -1.87 12.31 14.76
N SER A 188 -1.60 12.78 15.98
CA SER A 188 -1.67 11.97 17.22
C SER A 188 -3.10 11.51 17.58
N LEU A 189 -4.13 12.07 16.94
CA LEU A 189 -5.51 11.63 17.12
C LEU A 189 -5.86 10.42 16.26
N VAL A 190 -5.17 10.19 15.13
CA VAL A 190 -5.53 9.11 14.19
C VAL A 190 -5.48 7.72 14.82
N PRO A 191 -4.45 7.34 15.61
CA PRO A 191 -4.44 6.06 16.32
C PRO A 191 -5.61 5.91 17.31
N LYS A 192 -6.09 7.02 17.90
CA LYS A 192 -7.20 7.02 18.87
C LYS A 192 -8.56 6.76 18.22
N LEU A 193 -8.65 6.81 16.88
CA LEU A 193 -9.87 6.47 16.15
C LEU A 193 -10.09 4.97 16.04
N ILE A 194 -9.04 4.14 16.16
CA ILE A 194 -9.14 2.67 16.05
C ILE A 194 -10.19 2.07 17.00
N PRO A 195 -10.20 2.36 18.32
CA PRO A 195 -11.25 1.83 19.20
C PRO A 195 -12.65 2.32 18.83
N ILE A 196 -12.78 3.52 18.26
CA ILE A 196 -14.07 4.05 17.80
C ILE A 196 -14.54 3.26 16.57
N PHE A 197 -13.65 3.00 15.61
CA PHE A 197 -13.97 2.17 14.45
C PHE A 197 -14.33 0.73 14.87
N ARG A 198 -13.66 0.19 15.89
CA ARG A 198 -13.97 -1.14 16.43
C ARG A 198 -15.41 -1.22 16.96
N GLU A 199 -15.85 -0.19 17.68
CA GLU A 199 -17.21 -0.10 18.21
C GLU A 199 -18.23 0.06 17.07
N VAL A 200 -17.97 0.99 16.14
CA VAL A 200 -18.89 1.30 15.02
C VAL A 200 -19.08 0.11 14.07
N TYR A 201 -18.01 -0.65 13.81
CA TYR A 201 -18.00 -1.76 12.85
C TYR A 201 -17.92 -3.13 13.53
N GLN A 202 -18.46 -3.26 14.74
CA GLN A 202 -18.37 -4.51 15.50
C GLN A 202 -18.95 -5.71 14.73
N GLU A 203 -20.09 -5.53 14.07
CA GLU A 203 -20.75 -6.58 13.27
C GLU A 203 -19.88 -7.00 12.07
N GLU A 204 -19.36 -6.03 11.31
CA GLU A 204 -18.48 -6.30 10.18
C GLU A 204 -17.19 -6.99 10.61
N LEU A 205 -16.57 -6.53 11.69
CA LEU A 205 -15.33 -7.12 12.21
C LEU A 205 -15.58 -8.56 12.67
N PHE A 206 -16.73 -8.84 13.30
CA PHE A 206 -17.12 -10.20 13.65
C PHE A 206 -17.29 -11.10 12.42
N GLU A 207 -17.93 -10.61 11.35
CA GLU A 207 -18.03 -11.35 10.09
C GLU A 207 -16.65 -11.62 9.45
N ILE A 208 -15.76 -10.64 9.48
CA ILE A 208 -14.39 -10.76 8.97
C ILE A 208 -13.65 -11.86 9.72
N GLU A 209 -13.72 -11.85 11.06
CA GLU A 209 -13.09 -12.86 11.92
C GLU A 209 -13.65 -14.26 11.64
N LEU A 210 -14.97 -14.43 11.61
CA LEU A 210 -15.60 -15.72 11.28
C LEU A 210 -15.15 -16.26 9.91
N ARG A 211 -15.06 -15.39 8.90
CA ARG A 211 -14.57 -15.79 7.57
C ARG A 211 -13.10 -16.17 7.62
N LYS A 212 -12.29 -15.50 8.42
CA LYS A 212 -10.86 -15.80 8.62
C LYS A 212 -10.69 -17.15 9.30
N GLU A 213 -11.40 -17.42 10.39
CA GLU A 213 -11.39 -18.71 11.08
C GLU A 213 -11.82 -19.86 10.15
N SER A 214 -12.91 -19.68 9.40
CA SER A 214 -13.38 -20.68 8.44
C SER A 214 -12.34 -21.00 7.37
N ARG A 215 -11.61 -19.99 6.85
CA ARG A 215 -10.51 -20.19 5.91
C ARG A 215 -9.34 -20.93 6.55
N ASN A 216 -8.98 -20.57 7.79
CA ASN A 216 -7.86 -21.19 8.51
C ASN A 216 -8.14 -22.68 8.78
N LEU A 217 -9.37 -23.03 9.16
CA LEU A 217 -9.80 -24.42 9.34
C LEU A 217 -9.66 -25.22 8.04
N LYS A 218 -10.20 -24.71 6.92
CA LYS A 218 -10.08 -25.37 5.60
C LYS A 218 -8.63 -25.57 5.18
N GLN A 219 -7.78 -24.56 5.35
CA GLN A 219 -6.35 -24.68 5.02
C GLN A 219 -5.63 -25.70 5.91
N LYS A 220 -6.00 -25.78 7.19
CA LYS A 220 -5.45 -26.77 8.12
C LYS A 220 -5.85 -28.20 7.69
N GLU A 221 -7.13 -28.43 7.39
CA GLU A 221 -7.63 -29.71 6.90
C GLU A 221 -6.93 -30.12 5.59
N GLU A 222 -6.75 -29.19 4.65
CA GLU A 222 -6.02 -29.46 3.39
C GLU A 222 -4.55 -29.84 3.64
N ARG A 223 -3.87 -29.17 4.57
CA ARG A 223 -2.48 -29.49 4.94
C ARG A 223 -2.37 -30.87 5.60
N GLU A 224 -3.27 -31.18 6.52
CA GLU A 224 -3.32 -32.49 7.19
C GLU A 224 -3.60 -33.62 6.19
N ASN A 225 -4.51 -33.40 5.25
CA ASN A 225 -4.80 -34.37 4.19
C ASN A 225 -3.62 -34.60 3.25
N LYS A 226 -2.89 -33.53 2.87
CA LYS A 226 -1.65 -33.65 2.08
C LYS A 226 -0.57 -34.44 2.82
N GLN A 227 -0.35 -34.15 4.10
CA GLN A 227 0.62 -34.89 4.93
C GLN A 227 0.27 -36.39 5.03
N LYS A 228 -1.01 -36.72 5.26
CA LYS A 228 -1.47 -38.12 5.30
C LYS A 228 -1.25 -38.84 3.96
N MET A 229 -1.46 -38.17 2.83
CA MET A 229 -1.20 -38.75 1.51
C MET A 229 0.30 -38.96 1.25
N GLU A 230 1.15 -38.02 1.66
CA GLU A 230 2.62 -38.14 1.54
C GLU A 230 3.21 -39.24 2.45
N LEU A 231 2.66 -39.44 3.64
CA LEU A 231 3.04 -40.54 4.53
C LEU A 231 2.70 -41.89 3.91
N LYS A 232 1.47 -42.06 3.38
CA LYS A 232 1.04 -43.29 2.70
C LYS A 232 1.88 -43.60 1.45
N SER A 233 2.27 -42.59 0.68
CA SER A 233 3.09 -42.81 -0.52
C SER A 233 4.53 -43.24 -0.15
N ARG A 234 5.09 -42.70 0.94
CA ARG A 234 6.40 -43.11 1.46
C ARG A 234 6.39 -44.55 2.00
N GLU A 235 5.36 -44.93 2.76
CA GLU A 235 5.20 -46.31 3.27
C GLU A 235 5.12 -47.35 2.14
N ASN A 236 4.42 -47.01 1.05
CA ASN A 236 4.32 -47.86 -0.14
C ASN A 236 5.64 -47.95 -0.95
N THR A 237 6.53 -46.98 -0.82
CA THR A 237 7.82 -46.95 -1.56
C THR A 237 8.92 -47.72 -0.81
N VAL A 238 8.82 -47.86 0.52
CA VAL A 238 9.78 -48.60 1.36
C VAL A 238 9.44 -50.10 1.45
N SER A 239 8.22 -50.49 1.04
CA SER A 239 7.72 -51.87 1.07
C SER A 239 7.89 -52.64 -0.25
N ASN A 240 8.55 -52.04 -1.25
CA ASN A 240 8.94 -52.63 -2.54
C ASN A 240 10.46 -52.59 -2.69
#